data_AF-A0AAU1J0D6-F1
#
_entry.id   AF-A0AAU1J0D6-F1
#
_cell.length_a   1.000
_cell.length_b   1.000
_cell.length_c   1.000
_cell.angle_alpha   90.00
_cell.angle_beta   90.00
_cell.angle_gamma   90.00
#
_symmetry.space_group_name_H-M   'P 1'
#
loop_
_entity.id
_entity.type
_entity.pdbx_description
1 polymer ?
#
loop_
_entity_poly.entity_id
_entity_poly.type
_entity_poly.pdbx_seq_one_letter_code
_entity_poly.pdbx_strand_id
1 'polypeptide(L)' 'MKSVITAIDEVPPDNDRKCSMHTAPSPHCSGPVVAVVTFDDTGGKDNHWNVCHWWLTNTPAAIAFQREH' A
#
# COMPACT_ATOMS: atom_id res chain seq x y z
N MET A 1 -9.38 12.37 9.10
CA MET A 1 -9.60 12.46 7.63
C MET A 1 -9.16 11.14 7.03
N LYS A 2 -9.80 10.70 5.93
CA LYS A 2 -9.57 9.38 5.32
C LYS A 2 -8.64 9.55 4.12
N SER A 3 -7.47 8.93 4.14
CA SER A 3 -6.57 8.82 2.98
C SER A 3 -7.26 8.05 1.86
N VAL A 4 -7.21 8.56 0.64
CA VAL A 4 -7.82 7.92 -0.54
C VAL A 4 -6.74 7.37 -1.45
N ILE A 5 -6.79 6.07 -1.75
CA ILE A 5 -5.85 5.44 -2.69
C ILE A 5 -6.18 5.92 -4.10
N THR A 6 -5.17 6.36 -4.83
CA THR A 6 -5.27 6.87 -6.21
C THR A 6 -4.51 6.00 -7.21
N ALA A 7 -3.51 5.23 -6.76
CA ALA A 7 -2.79 4.27 -7.58
C ALA A 7 -2.21 3.12 -6.75
N ILE A 8 -2.04 1.96 -7.38
CA ILE A 8 -1.30 0.81 -6.86
C ILE A 8 -0.39 0.30 -7.97
N ASP A 9 0.91 0.50 -7.82
CA ASP A 9 1.93 0.09 -8.77
C ASP A 9 2.67 -1.14 -8.26
N GLU A 10 2.56 -2.27 -8.95
CA GLU A 10 3.31 -3.47 -8.60
C GLU A 10 4.82 -3.22 -8.77
N VAL A 11 5.61 -3.76 -7.82
CA VAL A 11 7.07 -3.71 -7.90
C VAL A 11 7.65 -5.09 -8.19
N PRO A 12 8.75 -5.17 -8.95
CA PRO A 12 9.41 -6.44 -9.22
C PRO A 12 9.89 -7.10 -7.92
N PRO A 13 9.86 -8.44 -7.80
CA PRO A 13 10.19 -9.15 -6.57
C PRO A 13 11.65 -9.01 -6.13
N ASP A 14 12.55 -8.64 -7.06
CA ASP A 14 13.95 -8.32 -6.81
C ASP A 14 14.11 -6.81 -6.55
N ASN A 15 13.59 -6.35 -5.41
CA ASN A 15 13.72 -4.96 -5.00
C ASN A 15 14.20 -4.86 -3.55
N ASP A 16 15.08 -3.89 -3.30
CA ASP A 16 15.62 -3.62 -1.95
C ASP A 16 14.68 -2.75 -1.09
N ARG A 17 13.41 -2.55 -1.50
CA ARG A 17 12.50 -1.66 -0.78
C ARG A 17 12.03 -2.35 0.50
N LYS A 18 11.84 -1.53 1.53
CA LYS A 18 11.28 -1.98 2.81
C LYS A 18 9.84 -1.53 2.92
N CYS A 19 9.00 -2.41 3.44
CA CYS A 19 7.60 -2.11 3.70
C CYS A 19 7.51 -0.95 4.70
N SER A 20 6.89 0.14 4.27
CA SER A 20 6.78 1.37 5.06
C SER A 20 5.46 1.47 5.83
N MET A 21 4.48 0.62 5.49
CA MET A 21 3.17 0.64 6.14
C MET A 21 2.95 -0.56 7.05
N HIS A 22 2.72 -0.29 8.33
CA HIS A 22 2.48 -1.28 9.38
C HIS A 22 1.16 -0.91 10.08
N THR A 23 0.05 -1.44 9.58
CA THR A 23 -1.25 -1.31 10.26
C THR A 23 -1.54 -2.58 11.05
N ALA A 24 -1.90 -2.44 12.33
CA ALA A 24 -2.47 -3.55 13.10
C ALA A 24 -3.72 -4.09 12.37
N PRO A 25 -3.94 -5.41 12.33
CA PRO A 25 -3.37 -6.44 13.20
C PRO A 25 -2.09 -7.13 12.69
N SER A 26 -1.38 -6.62 11.68
CA SER A 26 -0.11 -7.26 11.27
C SER A 26 1.08 -6.71 12.06
N PRO A 27 1.58 -7.42 13.09
CA PRO A 27 2.81 -7.01 13.76
C PRO A 27 4.04 -7.12 12.85
N HIS A 28 3.95 -7.84 11.73
CA HIS A 28 5.08 -8.16 10.85
C HIS A 28 4.70 -8.02 9.37
N CYS A 29 4.49 -6.79 8.86
CA CYS A 29 4.63 -6.57 7.42
C CYS A 29 6.14 -6.64 7.07
N SER A 30 6.73 -7.83 7.21
CA SER A 30 8.15 -8.14 7.05
C SER A 30 8.46 -8.89 5.76
N GLY A 31 7.44 -9.16 4.94
CA GLY A 31 7.61 -9.76 3.61
C GLY A 31 8.15 -8.77 2.58
N PRO A 32 8.54 -9.26 1.39
CA PRO A 32 8.99 -8.41 0.29
C PRO A 32 7.94 -7.37 -0.06
N VAL A 33 8.39 -6.17 -0.44
CA VAL A 33 7.52 -5.16 -1.01
C VAL A 33 7.08 -5.65 -2.37
N VAL A 34 5.77 -5.62 -2.61
CA VAL A 34 5.16 -6.10 -3.86
C VAL A 34 4.40 -4.99 -4.59
N ALA A 35 4.09 -3.87 -3.92
CA ALA A 35 3.56 -2.70 -4.57
C ALA A 35 3.92 -1.39 -3.86
N VAL A 36 3.79 -0.28 -4.59
CA VAL A 36 3.69 1.07 -4.06
C VAL A 36 2.25 1.55 -4.19
N VAL A 37 1.72 2.09 -3.10
CA VAL A 37 0.38 2.67 -3.05
C VAL A 37 0.51 4.17 -2.99
N THR A 38 -0.11 4.87 -3.94
CA THR A 38 -0.26 6.32 -3.93
C THR A 38 -1.58 6.68 -3.28
N PHE A 39 -1.56 7.67 -2.39
CA PHE A 39 -2.77 8.17 -1.75
C PHE A 39 -2.75 9.69 -1.60
N ASP A 40 -3.93 10.28 -1.75
CA ASP A 40 -4.18 11.69 -1.48
C ASP A 40 -4.63 11.85 -0.03
N ASP A 41 -3.93 12.72 0.71
CA ASP A 41 -4.36 13.22 2.00
C ASP A 41 -4.81 14.69 1.84
N THR A 42 -5.80 15.11 2.63
CA THR A 42 -6.34 16.48 2.64
C THR A 42 -5.23 17.49 2.88
N GLY A 43 -4.68 18.02 1.79
CA GLY A 43 -3.37 18.69 1.78
C GLY A 43 -2.68 18.64 0.42
N GLY A 44 -3.16 17.80 -0.51
CA GLY A 44 -2.79 17.81 -1.93
C GLY A 44 -1.37 17.34 -2.19
N LYS A 45 -0.85 16.45 -1.33
CA LYS A 45 0.43 15.79 -1.54
C LYS A 45 0.17 14.33 -1.85
N ASP A 46 0.65 13.88 -3.00
CA ASP A 46 0.75 12.47 -3.32
C ASP A 46 1.73 11.83 -2.34
N ASN A 47 1.20 11.04 -1.42
CA ASN A 47 2.01 10.25 -0.51
C ASN A 47 2.10 8.81 -1.04
N HIS A 48 3.24 8.18 -0.76
CA HIS A 48 3.52 6.83 -1.24
C HIS A 48 3.81 5.89 -0.07
N TRP A 49 3.21 4.70 -0.11
CA TRP A 49 3.54 3.61 0.80
C TRP A 49 4.07 2.41 0.03
N ASN A 50 5.24 1.93 0.42
CA ASN A 50 5.71 0.60 0.02
C ASN A 50 4.96 -0.43 0.86
N VAL A 51 4.22 -1.33 0.21
CA VAL A 51 3.35 -2.29 0.90
C VAL A 51 3.74 -3.73 0.62
N CYS A 52 3.58 -4.57 1.65
CA CYS A 52 3.80 -6.01 1.57
C CYS A 52 2.52 -6.73 1.08
N HIS A 53 2.65 -7.97 0.61
CA HIS A 53 1.52 -8.75 0.07
C HIS A 53 0.35 -8.89 1.07
N TRP A 54 0.67 -9.03 2.37
CA TRP A 54 -0.35 -9.07 3.41
C TRP A 54 -1.19 -7.78 3.44
N TRP A 55 -0.56 -6.61 3.32
CA TRP A 55 -1.28 -5.34 3.37
C TRP A 55 -2.24 -5.19 2.19
N LEU A 56 -1.81 -5.54 0.97
CA LEU A 56 -2.68 -5.50 -0.22
C LEU A 56 -3.91 -6.39 -0.07
N THR A 57 -3.72 -7.59 0.49
CA THR A 57 -4.78 -8.60 0.61
C THR A 57 -5.71 -8.37 1.81
N ASN A 58 -5.33 -7.52 2.77
CA ASN A 58 -6.09 -7.29 4.00
C ASN A 58 -6.60 -5.86 4.17
N THR A 59 -6.17 -4.92 3.33
CA THR A 59 -6.63 -3.52 3.43
C THR A 59 -7.88 -3.30 2.58
N PRO A 60 -9.05 -3.00 3.18
CA PRO A 60 -10.31 -2.85 2.43
C PRO A 60 -10.27 -1.80 1.32
N ALA A 61 -9.54 -0.70 1.53
CA ALA A 61 -9.40 0.35 0.51
C ALA A 61 -8.60 -0.13 -0.70
N ALA A 62 -7.53 -0.92 -0.48
CA ALA A 62 -6.73 -1.48 -1.57
C ALA A 62 -7.53 -2.54 -2.35
N ILE A 63 -8.25 -3.41 -1.63
CA ILE A 63 -9.13 -4.42 -2.23
C ILE A 63 -10.24 -3.75 -3.05
N ALA A 64 -10.83 -2.67 -2.55
CA ALA A 64 -11.85 -1.92 -3.29
C ALA A 64 -11.27 -1.31 -4.56
N PHE A 65 -10.12 -0.62 -4.46
CA PHE A 65 -9.43 -0.04 -5.61
C PHE A 65 -9.10 -1.08 -6.69
N GLN A 66 -8.57 -2.26 -6.31
CA GLN A 66 -8.26 -3.37 -7.23
C GLN A 66 -9.49 -4.05 -7.86
N ARG A 67 -10.70 -3.81 -7.34
CA ARG A 67 -11.95 -4.32 -7.95
C ARG A 67 -12.55 -3.34 -8.95
N GLU A 68 -12.21 -2.07 -8.82
CA GLU A 68 -12.73 -0.97 -9.64
C GLU A 68 -11.83 -0.69 -10.86
N HIS A 69 -10.60 -1.23 -10.87
CA HIS A 69 -9.57 -1.08 -11.90
C HIS A 69 -9.03 -2.44 -12.33
#